data_AF-A0A815EGB3-F1
#
_entry.id   AF-A0A815EGB3-F1
#
_cell.length_a   1.000
_cell.length_b   1.000
_cell.length_c   1.000
_cell.angle_alpha   90.00
_cell.angle_beta   90.00
_cell.angle_gamma   90.00
#
_symmetry.space_group_name_H-M   'P 1'
#
loop_
_entity.id
_entity.type
_entity.pdbx_description
1 polymer ?
#
loop_
_entity_poly.entity_id
_entity_poly.type
_entity_poly.pdbx_seq_one_letter_code
_entity_poly.pdbx_strand_id
1 'polypeptide(L)'
;MIWINILEEVNGSLKFRNVSFKYPSRKGVHILKKLSFTCKKGEATAIVGPNGSGKSTCIALLECFYDPQQGAVLLDGHDLRILNVKWLRSIIGLVQ
;
A
#
# COMPACT_ATOMS: atom_id res chain seq x y z
N MET A 1 -14.32 -1.44 -24.32
CA MET A 1 -12.92 -1.90 -24.36
C MET A 1 -12.25 -1.37 -23.10
N ILE A 2 -12.25 -2.15 -22.02
CA ILE A 2 -11.84 -1.68 -20.69
C ILE A 2 -10.34 -1.94 -20.58
N TRP A 3 -9.53 -0.88 -20.55
CA TRP A 3 -8.08 -0.97 -20.40
C TRP A 3 -7.78 -1.58 -19.03
N ILE A 4 -7.37 -2.85 -19.02
CA ILE A 4 -6.86 -3.52 -17.82
C ILE A 4 -5.43 -3.02 -17.62
N ASN A 5 -5.23 -2.18 -16.61
CA ASN A 5 -3.91 -1.64 -16.32
C ASN A 5 -3.14 -2.64 -15.42
N ILE A 6 -2.21 -3.36 -16.02
CA ILE A 6 -1.31 -4.32 -15.35
C ILE A 6 0.13 -3.98 -15.71
N LEU A 7 1.07 -4.43 -14.88
CA LEU A 7 2.49 -4.36 -15.23
C LEU A 7 2.88 -5.67 -15.94
N GLU A 8 3.49 -5.55 -17.11
CA GLU A 8 4.03 -6.71 -17.84
C GLU A 8 5.20 -7.37 -17.08
N GLU A 9 5.98 -6.55 -16.37
CA GLU A 9 7.06 -6.98 -15.50
C GLU A 9 6.92 -6.38 -14.10
N VAL A 10 7.21 -7.21 -13.09
CA VAL A 10 7.19 -6.80 -11.67
C VAL A 10 8.58 -7.00 -11.08
N ASN A 11 9.21 -5.90 -10.65
CA ASN A 11 10.49 -5.92 -9.95
C ASN A 11 10.27 -6.18 -8.44
N GLY A 12 9.19 -5.67 -7.86
CA GLY A 12 8.79 -5.94 -6.47
C GLY A 12 9.25 -4.86 -5.47
N SER A 13 9.62 -3.67 -5.94
CA SER A 13 9.93 -2.53 -5.09
C SER A 13 8.63 -1.82 -4.67
N LEU A 14 8.38 -1.75 -3.36
CA LEU A 14 7.20 -1.11 -2.80
C LEU A 14 7.59 0.21 -2.12
N LYS A 15 6.80 1.26 -2.34
CA LYS A 15 7.07 2.57 -1.73
C LYS A 15 5.81 3.23 -1.20
N PHE A 16 5.86 3.61 0.07
CA PHE A 16 4.93 4.57 0.66
C PHE A 16 5.53 5.97 0.48
N ARG A 17 4.80 6.87 -0.18
CA ARG A 17 5.23 8.24 -0.44
C ARG A 17 4.27 9.23 0.21
N ASN A 18 4.67 9.80 1.34
CA ASN A 18 3.94 10.82 2.10
C ASN A 18 2.48 10.41 2.42
N VAL A 19 2.27 9.13 2.73
CA VAL A 19 0.96 8.55 2.93
C VAL A 19 0.30 9.10 4.20
N SER A 20 -0.88 9.69 4.05
CA SER A 20 -1.73 10.09 5.18
C SER A 20 -3.06 9.37 5.09
N PHE A 21 -3.48 8.75 6.20
CA PHE A 21 -4.65 7.90 6.22
C PHE A 21 -5.53 8.03 7.48
N LYS A 22 -6.85 7.95 7.30
CA LYS A 22 -7.87 7.74 8.35
C LYS A 22 -8.89 6.71 7.88
N TYR A 23 -9.32 5.82 8.77
CA TYR A 23 -10.46 4.96 8.50
C TYR A 23 -11.77 5.77 8.45
N PRO A 24 -12.67 5.52 7.47
CA PRO A 24 -13.97 6.17 7.41
C PRO A 24 -14.82 5.96 8.68
N SER A 25 -14.67 4.79 9.32
CA SER A 25 -15.36 4.43 10.57
C SER A 25 -14.86 5.18 11.81
N ARG A 26 -13.68 5.80 11.75
CA ARG A 26 -13.07 6.55 12.87
C ARG A 26 -12.75 7.97 12.43
N LYS A 27 -13.81 8.78 12.27
CA LYS A 27 -13.69 10.20 11.93
C LYS A 27 -12.78 10.92 12.94
N GLY A 28 -11.89 11.76 12.44
CA GLY A 28 -11.00 12.60 13.27
C GLY A 28 -9.62 12.00 13.59
N VAL A 29 -9.45 10.67 13.58
CA VAL A 29 -8.17 10.04 13.96
C VAL A 29 -7.28 9.78 12.75
N HIS A 30 -6.15 10.47 12.66
CA HIS A 30 -5.08 10.17 11.71
C HIS A 30 -4.29 8.94 12.16
N ILE A 31 -4.40 7.85 11.39
CA ILE A 31 -3.64 6.62 11.63
C ILE A 31 -2.24 6.76 11.06
N LEU A 32 -2.13 7.20 9.80
CA LEU A 32 -0.85 7.49 9.15
C LEU A 32 -0.75 8.99 8.88
N LYS A 33 0.43 9.56 9.14
CA LYS A 33 0.71 11.00 9.00
C LYS A 33 1.97 11.19 8.15
N LYS A 34 1.79 11.46 6.85
CA LYS A 34 2.89 11.64 5.87
C LYS A 34 3.95 10.52 5.94
N LEU A 35 3.52 9.27 6.15
CA LEU A 35 4.41 8.13 6.25
C LEU A 35 5.13 7.88 4.92
N SER A 36 6.46 7.75 4.98
CA SER A 36 7.31 7.46 3.82
C SER A 36 8.32 6.36 4.16
N PHE A 37 8.33 5.30 3.38
CA PHE A 37 9.36 4.25 3.43
C PHE A 37 9.37 3.47 2.10
N THR A 38 10.44 2.71 1.88
CA THR A 38 10.60 1.83 0.71
C THR A 38 10.94 0.43 1.19
N CYS A 39 10.21 -0.57 0.72
CA CYS A 39 10.62 -1.97 0.77
C CYS A 39 11.31 -2.28 -0.57
N LYS A 40 12.62 -2.53 -0.54
CA LYS A 40 13.37 -2.81 -1.77
C LYS A 40 13.14 -4.25 -2.22
N LYS A 41 13.25 -4.48 -3.52
CA LYS A 41 13.25 -5.82 -4.11
C LYS A 41 14.28 -6.71 -3.40
N GLY A 42 13.87 -7.93 -3.05
CA GLY A 42 14.77 -8.95 -2.51
C GLY A 42 15.17 -8.73 -1.04
N GLU A 43 14.64 -7.70 -0.38
CA GLU A 43 14.91 -7.42 1.02
C GLU A 43 13.70 -7.74 1.91
N ALA A 44 13.95 -8.35 3.07
CA ALA A 44 12.95 -8.47 4.11
C ALA A 44 12.81 -7.14 4.86
N THR A 45 11.63 -6.52 4.81
CA THR A 45 11.33 -5.28 5.52
C THR A 45 10.43 -5.54 6.71
N ALA A 46 10.85 -5.13 7.91
CA ALA A 46 10.05 -5.24 9.13
C ALA A 46 9.37 -3.90 9.48
N ILE A 47 8.06 -3.94 9.72
CA ILE A 47 7.29 -2.80 10.23
C ILE A 47 6.92 -3.09 11.69
N VAL A 48 7.63 -2.45 12.62
CA VAL A 48 7.45 -2.66 14.06
C VAL A 48 6.87 -1.42 14.73
N GLY A 49 6.17 -1.63 15.85
CA GLY A 49 5.63 -0.54 16.67
C GLY A 49 4.47 -0.96 17.56
N PRO A 50 4.01 -0.07 18.45
CA PRO A 50 2.94 -0.37 19.40
C PRO A 50 1.60 -0.73 18.75
N ASN A 51 0.68 -1.31 19.51
CA ASN A 51 -0.69 -1.51 19.06
C ASN A 51 -1.33 -0.17 18.64
N GLY A 52 -2.04 -0.17 17.51
CA GLY A 52 -2.64 1.04 16.95
C GLY A 52 -1.69 1.96 16.18
N SER A 53 -0.39 1.63 16.04
CA SER A 53 0.57 2.48 15.31
C SER A 53 0.40 2.52 13.78
N GLY A 54 -0.53 1.74 13.22
CA GLY A 54 -0.83 1.71 11.78
C GLY A 54 -0.17 0.59 10.98
N LYS A 55 0.44 -0.42 11.63
CA LYS A 55 1.08 -1.58 10.94
C LYS A 55 0.11 -2.31 10.00
N SER A 56 -1.01 -2.79 10.55
CA SER A 56 -2.06 -3.46 9.76
C SER A 56 -2.72 -2.52 8.74
N THR A 57 -2.67 -1.21 9.00
CA THR A 57 -3.13 -0.20 8.03
C THR A 57 -2.22 -0.13 6.81
N CYS A 58 -0.89 -0.26 6.97
CA CYS A 58 0.02 -0.36 5.82
C CYS A 58 -0.32 -1.58 4.94
N ILE A 59 -0.61 -2.74 5.54
CA ILE A 59 -1.03 -3.93 4.80
C ILE A 59 -2.36 -3.68 4.06
N ALA A 60 -3.35 -3.10 4.73
CA ALA A 60 -4.64 -2.81 4.11
C ALA A 60 -4.57 -1.82 2.93
N LEU A 61 -3.64 -0.86 2.97
CA LEU A 61 -3.39 0.06 1.86
C LEU A 61 -2.65 -0.63 0.70
N LEU A 62 -1.71 -1.52 1.01
CA LEU A 62 -0.97 -2.31 0.02
C LEU A 62 -1.90 -3.28 -0.74
N GLU A 63 -2.89 -3.86 -0.05
CA GLU A 63 -3.89 -4.73 -0.66
C GLU A 63 -5.05 -3.97 -1.33
N CYS A 64 -4.97 -2.64 -1.38
CA CYS A 64 -6.02 -1.76 -1.91
C CYS A 64 -7.40 -2.04 -1.29
N PHE A 65 -7.47 -2.35 0.02
CA PHE A 65 -8.73 -2.33 0.75
C PHE A 65 -9.19 -0.89 1.02
N TYR A 66 -8.25 0.04 1.07
CA TYR A 66 -8.50 1.47 1.19
C TYR A 66 -7.49 2.25 0.34
N ASP A 67 -7.90 3.44 -0.10
CA ASP A 67 -6.99 4.40 -0.70
C ASP A 67 -6.46 5.40 0.34
N PRO A 68 -5.19 5.81 0.23
CA PRO A 68 -4.68 6.88 1.07
C PRO A 68 -5.35 8.21 0.71
N GLN A 69 -5.72 9.02 1.71
CA GLN A 69 -6.28 10.35 1.47
C GLN A 69 -5.26 11.34 0.89
N GLN A 70 -3.97 11.15 1.19
CA GLN A 70 -2.87 11.91 0.60
C GLN A 70 -1.67 11.00 0.41
N GLY A 71 -0.83 11.34 -0.56
CA GLY A 71 0.33 10.53 -0.92
C GLY A 71 -0.05 9.37 -1.85
N ALA A 72 0.82 8.37 -1.92
CA ALA A 72 0.62 7.18 -2.75
C ALA A 72 1.34 5.97 -2.17
N VAL A 73 0.76 4.78 -2.40
CA VAL A 73 1.47 3.50 -2.31
C VAL A 73 1.81 3.10 -3.73
N LEU A 74 3.07 2.76 -3.97
CA LEU A 74 3.60 2.47 -5.31
C LEU A 74 4.16 1.05 -5.37
N LEU A 75 3.90 0.34 -6.46
CA LEU A 75 4.63 -0.87 -6.88
C LEU A 75 5.46 -0.49 -8.11
N ASP A 76 6.78 -0.61 -8.01
CA ASP A 76 7.72 -0.32 -9.10
C ASP A 76 7.51 1.07 -9.72
N GLY A 77 7.19 2.05 -8.86
CA GLY A 77 6.92 3.43 -9.26
C GLY A 77 5.48 3.73 -9.70
N HIS A 78 4.65 2.71 -9.92
CA HIS A 78 3.27 2.85 -10.34
C HIS A 78 2.32 2.91 -9.14
N ASP A 79 1.39 3.85 -9.15
CA ASP A 79 0.39 3.99 -8.08
C ASP A 79 -0.53 2.76 -8.05
N LEU A 80 -0.73 2.17 -6.87
CA LEU A 80 -1.60 0.99 -6.78
C LEU A 80 -3.04 1.27 -7.21
N ARG A 81 -3.51 2.52 -7.08
CA ARG A 81 -4.87 2.93 -7.44
C ARG A 81 -5.16 2.87 -8.94
N ILE A 82 -4.12 2.92 -9.78
CA ILE A 82 -4.30 2.83 -11.23
C ILE A 82 -4.23 1.39 -11.72
N LEU A 83 -3.80 0.44 -10.89
CA LEU A 83 -3.59 -0.96 -11.26
C LEU A 83 -4.86 -1.78 -11.08
N ASN A 84 -5.00 -2.84 -11.88
CA ASN A 84 -6.09 -3.79 -11.71
C ASN A 84 -5.95 -4.53 -10.36
N VAL A 85 -6.91 -4.35 -9.45
CA VAL A 85 -6.86 -4.90 -8.09
C VAL A 85 -6.82 -6.44 -8.06
N LYS A 86 -7.48 -7.12 -9.02
CA LYS A 86 -7.47 -8.58 -9.07
C LYS A 86 -6.09 -9.10 -9.44
N TRP A 87 -5.46 -8.49 -10.44
CA TRP A 87 -4.08 -8.80 -10.83
C TRP A 87 -3.09 -8.47 -9.70
N LEU A 88 -3.21 -7.29 -9.08
CA LEU A 88 -2.32 -6.89 -7.98
C LEU A 88 -2.37 -7.91 -6.83
N ARG A 89 -3.58 -8.36 -6.44
CA ARG A 89 -3.74 -9.37 -5.39
C ARG A 89 -3.27 -10.76 -5.83
N SER A 90 -3.22 -11.06 -7.13
CA SER A 90 -2.69 -12.35 -7.62
C SER A 90 -1.18 -12.49 -7.46
N ILE A 91 -0.46 -11.37 -7.36
CA ILE A 91 1.00 -11.33 -7.18
C ILE A 91 1.43 -11.03 -5.74
N ILE A 92 0.49 -10.91 -4.80
CA ILE A 92 0.74 -10.68 -3.38
C ILE A 92 0.33 -11.94 -2.60
N GLY A 93 1.28 -12.53 -1.87
CA GLY A 93 1.00 -13.52 -0.85
C GLY A 93 0.85 -12.87 0.51
N LEU A 94 -0.29 -13.08 1.19
CA LEU A 94 -0.52 -12.63 2.56
C LEU A 94 -0.75 -13.84 3.49
N VAL A 95 -0.11 -13.83 4.65
CA VAL A 95 -0.33 -14.79 5.74
C VAL A 95 -0.63 -13.97 7.00
N GLN A 96 -1.73 -14.28 7.69
CA GLN A 96 -2.22 -13.58 8.89
C GLN A 96 -2.50 -14.55 10.03
#